data_AF-A0A953RT36-F1
#
_entry.id   AF-A0A953RT36-F1
#
_cell.length_a   1.000
_cell.length_b   1.000
_cell.length_c   1.000
_cell.angle_alpha   90.00
_cell.angle_beta   90.00
_cell.angle_gamma   90.00
#
_symmetry.space_group_name_H-M   'P 1'
#
loop_
_entity.id
_entity.type
_entity.pdbx_description
1 polymer ?
#
loop_
_entity_poly.entity_id
_entity_poly.type
_entity_poly.pdbx_seq_one_letter_code
_entity_poly.pdbx_strand_id
1 'polypeptide(L)'
;MSLTKYCFGIALAVMCSTAHATTFTFNTDPFAGTNVLNTPGRQIVAGENFISFSTATDVFSLDPTVFGTGGTVNFVNALASAIPTSGVNVVVLESFDDDNNPATPFGAGQAANLIADRITTPGAGFFIYFNQALDLPRLVYSTDLSDPNADLKILARMLNLNGANGRNELSTFSASNFSMTSGVPEPSSLTMMAFGLVGIGSYFLRRNQSRK
;
A
#
# COMPACT_ATOMS: atom_id res chain seq x y z
N MET A 1 -19.00 64.54 -23.91
CA MET A 1 -18.85 63.83 -22.61
C MET A 1 -18.68 62.34 -22.93
N SER A 2 -17.44 61.85 -22.90
CA SER A 2 -17.12 60.44 -23.16
C SER A 2 -16.89 59.75 -21.82
N LEU A 3 -17.66 58.69 -21.54
CA LEU A 3 -17.63 57.96 -20.26
C LEU A 3 -16.81 56.67 -20.46
N THR A 4 -15.54 56.72 -20.11
CA THR A 4 -14.62 55.57 -20.10
C THR A 4 -15.05 54.60 -18.99
N LYS A 5 -15.59 53.44 -19.37
CA LYS A 5 -15.93 52.35 -18.45
C LYS A 5 -14.70 51.49 -18.20
N TYR A 6 -14.17 51.54 -16.98
CA TYR A 6 -13.16 50.61 -16.49
C TYR A 6 -13.83 49.28 -16.13
N CYS A 7 -13.56 48.22 -16.90
CA CYS A 7 -13.88 46.86 -16.50
C CYS A 7 -12.79 46.34 -15.56
N PHE A 8 -13.11 46.25 -14.27
CA PHE A 8 -12.32 45.54 -13.27
C PHE A 8 -12.43 44.03 -13.53
N GLY A 9 -11.37 43.42 -14.05
CA GLY A 9 -11.25 41.96 -14.14
C GLY A 9 -10.72 41.40 -12.83
N ILE A 10 -11.56 40.73 -12.05
CA ILE A 10 -11.12 39.94 -10.89
C ILE A 10 -10.60 38.61 -11.42
N ALA A 11 -9.28 38.43 -11.43
CA ALA A 11 -8.65 37.14 -11.70
C ALA A 11 -8.77 36.26 -10.45
N LEU A 12 -9.64 35.26 -10.50
CA LEU A 12 -9.77 34.23 -9.46
C LEU A 12 -8.64 33.21 -9.65
N ALA A 13 -7.55 33.36 -8.89
CA ALA A 13 -6.49 32.36 -8.82
C ALA A 13 -7.00 31.17 -7.98
N VAL A 14 -7.51 30.13 -8.66
CA VAL A 14 -7.81 28.85 -8.03
C VAL A 14 -6.48 28.19 -7.67
N MET A 15 -6.14 28.18 -6.38
CA MET A 15 -5.02 27.39 -5.88
C MET A 15 -5.44 25.92 -5.87
N CYS A 16 -5.08 25.18 -6.92
CA CYS A 16 -5.13 23.72 -6.89
C CYS A 16 -4.06 23.23 -5.91
N SER A 17 -4.48 22.75 -4.74
CA SER A 17 -3.64 21.91 -3.90
C SER A 17 -3.37 20.61 -4.64
N THR A 18 -2.15 20.41 -5.12
CA THR A 18 -1.71 19.10 -5.63
C THR A 18 -1.61 18.15 -4.45
N ALA A 19 -2.52 17.17 -4.37
CA ALA A 19 -2.36 16.06 -3.45
C ALA A 19 -1.06 15.32 -3.82
N HIS A 20 -0.09 15.32 -2.92
CA HIS A 20 1.14 14.56 -3.12
C HIS A 20 0.85 13.08 -2.85
N ALA A 21 1.14 12.23 -3.83
CA ALA A 21 1.11 10.78 -3.66
C ALA A 21 2.04 10.38 -2.50
N THR A 22 1.49 9.64 -1.54
CA THR A 22 2.25 9.08 -0.43
C THR A 22 2.53 7.61 -0.67
N THR A 23 3.79 7.21 -0.47
CA THR A 23 4.19 5.79 -0.53
C THR A 23 4.36 5.24 0.88
N PHE A 24 3.64 4.18 1.18
CA PHE A 24 3.75 3.43 2.43
C PHE A 24 4.56 2.16 2.19
N THR A 25 5.77 2.11 2.75
CA THR A 25 6.72 1.01 2.52
C THR A 25 6.63 -0.06 3.60
N PHE A 26 6.54 -1.32 3.18
CA PHE A 26 6.64 -2.50 4.02
C PHE A 26 7.77 -3.39 3.50
N ASN A 27 8.85 -3.49 4.27
CA ASN A 27 10.08 -4.19 3.89
C ASN A 27 10.77 -4.86 5.09
N THR A 28 10.00 -5.15 6.14
CA THR A 28 10.49 -5.86 7.32
C THR A 28 9.72 -7.15 7.48
N ASP A 29 10.38 -8.19 7.98
CA ASP A 29 9.76 -9.48 8.23
C ASP A 29 8.47 -9.29 9.06
N PRO A 30 7.29 -9.71 8.52
CA PRO A 30 6.00 -9.49 9.16
C PRO A 30 5.87 -10.15 10.53
N PHE A 31 6.65 -11.21 10.77
CA PHE A 31 6.60 -12.03 11.97
C PHE A 31 7.87 -11.94 12.83
N ALA A 32 8.73 -10.95 12.55
CA ALA A 32 9.96 -10.72 13.30
C ALA A 32 9.70 -10.69 14.81
N GLY A 33 10.43 -11.52 15.55
CA GLY A 33 10.32 -11.59 17.01
C GLY A 33 9.09 -12.35 17.53
N THR A 34 8.37 -13.07 16.67
CA THR A 34 7.22 -13.90 17.06
C THR A 34 7.49 -15.39 16.79
N ASN A 35 6.70 -16.27 17.41
CA ASN A 35 6.75 -17.72 17.17
C ASN A 35 5.61 -18.20 16.25
N VAL A 36 5.08 -17.31 15.43
CA VAL A 36 3.85 -17.51 14.66
C VAL A 36 3.94 -18.73 13.75
N LEU A 37 4.99 -18.81 12.95
CA LEU A 37 5.20 -19.89 11.98
C LEU A 37 5.41 -21.28 12.60
N ASN A 38 5.61 -21.37 13.92
CA ASN A 38 5.78 -22.62 14.64
C ASN A 38 4.58 -22.94 15.56
N THR A 39 3.57 -22.08 15.60
CA THR A 39 2.38 -22.25 16.45
C THR A 39 1.27 -22.88 15.61
N PRO A 40 0.73 -24.05 15.99
CA PRO A 40 -0.33 -24.68 15.20
C PRO A 40 -1.59 -23.83 15.08
N GLY A 41 -2.18 -23.84 13.88
CA GLY A 41 -3.39 -23.08 13.55
C GLY A 41 -3.11 -21.63 13.18
N ARG A 42 -4.11 -20.98 12.56
CA ARG A 42 -4.01 -19.60 12.08
C ARG A 42 -3.63 -18.64 13.21
N GLN A 43 -2.51 -17.96 13.08
CA GLN A 43 -2.17 -16.80 13.89
C GLN A 43 -2.55 -15.51 13.19
N ILE A 44 -3.04 -14.53 13.95
CA ILE A 44 -3.33 -13.18 13.44
C ILE A 44 -2.53 -12.19 14.27
N VAL A 45 -1.50 -11.61 13.65
CA VAL A 45 -0.56 -10.72 14.31
C VAL A 45 -0.93 -9.27 14.04
N ALA A 46 -1.13 -8.52 15.12
CA ALA A 46 -1.36 -7.07 15.09
C ALA A 46 -0.02 -6.29 15.03
N GLY A 47 -0.07 -4.97 15.27
CA GLY A 47 1.10 -4.08 15.19
C GLY A 47 1.18 -3.35 13.85
N GLU A 48 0.01 -3.05 13.31
CA GLU A 48 -0.21 -2.32 12.06
C GLU A 48 0.11 -0.81 12.17
N ASN A 49 0.47 -0.22 11.03
CA ASN A 49 0.60 1.23 10.89
C ASN A 49 -0.77 1.90 10.80
N PHE A 50 -0.91 3.07 11.41
CA PHE A 50 -2.12 3.89 11.32
C PHE A 50 -1.88 4.99 10.30
N ILE A 51 -2.60 4.95 9.18
CA ILE A 51 -2.33 5.79 8.01
C ILE A 51 -3.58 6.51 7.54
N SER A 52 -3.38 7.62 6.81
CA SER A 52 -4.39 8.18 5.92
C SER A 52 -4.04 7.81 4.49
N PHE A 53 -4.95 7.17 3.77
CA PHE A 53 -4.71 6.62 2.44
C PHE A 53 -5.69 7.18 1.41
N SER A 54 -5.17 7.60 0.27
CA SER A 54 -5.92 8.03 -0.91
C SER A 54 -5.81 6.97 -2.00
N THR A 55 -6.93 6.32 -2.32
CA THR A 55 -7.04 5.38 -3.46
C THR A 55 -6.70 6.03 -4.80
N ALA A 56 -6.83 7.35 -4.93
CA ALA A 56 -6.50 8.07 -6.15
C ALA A 56 -4.99 8.25 -6.40
N THR A 57 -4.18 8.29 -5.34
CA THR A 57 -2.78 8.74 -5.44
C THR A 57 -1.76 7.90 -4.69
N ASP A 58 -2.15 7.25 -3.60
CA ASP A 58 -1.21 6.64 -2.68
C ASP A 58 -0.89 5.20 -3.08
N VAL A 59 0.28 4.75 -2.65
CA VAL A 59 0.85 3.45 -3.05
C VAL A 59 1.36 2.69 -1.83
N PHE A 60 1.00 1.41 -1.75
CA PHE A 60 1.65 0.42 -0.89
C PHE A 60 2.87 -0.15 -1.62
N SER A 61 4.07 0.16 -1.13
CA SER A 61 5.32 -0.43 -1.62
C SER A 61 5.65 -1.65 -0.77
N LEU A 62 5.52 -2.83 -1.35
CA LEU A 62 5.66 -4.12 -0.69
C LEU A 62 6.94 -4.77 -1.18
N ASP A 63 7.83 -5.18 -0.27
CA ASP A 63 9.06 -5.85 -0.66
C ASP A 63 8.82 -7.34 -0.96
N PRO A 64 8.88 -7.78 -2.24
CA PRO A 64 8.59 -9.15 -2.60
C PRO A 64 9.55 -10.17 -1.97
N THR A 65 10.79 -9.76 -1.67
CA THR A 65 11.80 -10.65 -1.08
C THR A 65 11.51 -10.94 0.40
N VAL A 66 10.91 -9.98 1.09
CA VAL A 66 10.54 -10.09 2.51
C VAL A 66 9.27 -10.89 2.69
N PHE A 67 8.29 -10.66 1.81
CA PHE A 67 6.98 -11.30 1.88
C PHE A 67 6.88 -12.60 1.08
N GLY A 68 7.96 -13.02 0.43
CA GLY A 68 7.94 -14.22 -0.43
C GLY A 68 6.94 -14.13 -1.58
N THR A 69 6.60 -12.91 -2.01
CA THR A 69 5.70 -12.66 -3.14
C THR A 69 6.52 -12.50 -4.42
N GLY A 70 5.95 -12.85 -5.57
CA GLY A 70 6.59 -12.54 -6.85
C GLY A 70 6.73 -11.02 -7.04
N GLY A 71 7.70 -10.59 -7.86
CA GLY A 71 7.95 -9.16 -8.15
C GLY A 71 6.91 -8.45 -9.02
N THR A 72 5.78 -9.10 -9.33
CA THR A 72 4.71 -8.53 -10.16
C THR A 72 3.43 -8.41 -9.35
N VAL A 73 2.73 -7.29 -9.48
CA VAL A 73 1.40 -7.10 -8.91
C VAL A 73 0.38 -7.79 -9.82
N ASN A 74 -0.23 -8.86 -9.31
CA ASN A 74 -1.39 -9.50 -9.93
C ASN A 74 -2.62 -9.21 -9.08
N PHE A 75 -3.35 -8.19 -9.52
CA PHE A 75 -4.38 -7.53 -8.74
C PHE A 75 -5.80 -7.97 -9.12
N VAL A 76 -6.67 -8.09 -8.12
CA VAL A 76 -8.12 -8.18 -8.29
C VAL A 76 -8.83 -7.31 -7.25
N ASN A 77 -9.88 -6.62 -7.67
CA ASN A 77 -10.85 -5.96 -6.80
C ASN A 77 -12.23 -6.53 -7.11
N ALA A 78 -12.82 -7.26 -6.17
CA ALA A 78 -14.05 -7.98 -6.42
C ALA A 78 -14.75 -8.48 -5.15
N LEU A 79 -16.03 -8.85 -5.32
CA LEU A 79 -16.73 -9.76 -4.41
C LEU A 79 -16.03 -11.14 -4.38
N ALA A 80 -16.13 -11.85 -3.24
CA ALA A 80 -15.52 -13.17 -3.05
C ALA A 80 -15.81 -14.14 -4.21
N SER A 81 -17.06 -14.22 -4.66
CA SER A 81 -17.46 -15.13 -5.74
C SER A 81 -16.74 -14.88 -7.08
N ALA A 82 -16.30 -13.64 -7.33
CA ALA A 82 -15.65 -13.22 -8.57
C ALA A 82 -14.10 -13.26 -8.52
N ILE A 83 -13.51 -13.64 -7.38
CA ILE A 83 -12.05 -13.80 -7.27
C ILE A 83 -11.59 -14.95 -8.19
N PRO A 84 -10.57 -14.73 -9.05
CA PRO A 84 -9.97 -15.78 -9.85
C PRO A 84 -9.38 -16.92 -9.01
N THR A 85 -9.41 -18.15 -9.54
CA THR A 85 -8.91 -19.32 -8.81
C THR A 85 -7.39 -19.42 -8.73
N SER A 86 -6.67 -18.59 -9.49
CA SER A 86 -5.21 -18.58 -9.54
C SER A 86 -4.70 -17.24 -10.10
N GLY A 87 -3.38 -17.04 -10.00
CA GLY A 87 -2.69 -15.93 -10.67
C GLY A 87 -2.93 -14.56 -10.06
N VAL A 88 -3.37 -14.48 -8.80
CA VAL A 88 -3.54 -13.23 -8.04
C VAL A 88 -2.68 -13.27 -6.77
N ASN A 89 -2.10 -12.14 -6.40
CA ASN A 89 -1.33 -11.97 -5.17
C ASN A 89 -1.69 -10.70 -4.39
N VAL A 90 -2.59 -9.86 -4.95
CA VAL A 90 -3.19 -8.71 -4.27
C VAL A 90 -4.70 -8.76 -4.51
N VAL A 91 -5.46 -8.83 -3.42
CA VAL A 91 -6.93 -8.90 -3.45
C VAL A 91 -7.52 -7.72 -2.69
N VAL A 92 -8.42 -6.97 -3.30
CA VAL A 92 -9.33 -6.08 -2.57
C VAL A 92 -10.69 -6.76 -2.52
N LEU A 93 -11.12 -7.10 -1.32
CA LEU A 93 -12.32 -7.89 -1.08
C LEU A 93 -13.50 -6.96 -0.81
N GLU A 94 -14.45 -6.94 -1.74
CA GLU A 94 -15.70 -6.17 -1.63
C GLU A 94 -16.83 -6.95 -0.92
N SER A 95 -16.52 -8.14 -0.39
CA SER A 95 -17.42 -8.87 0.51
C SER A 95 -17.26 -8.37 1.95
N PHE A 96 -18.39 -8.19 2.64
CA PHE A 96 -18.44 -7.60 3.97
C PHE A 96 -18.95 -8.56 5.05
N ASP A 97 -19.27 -9.80 4.68
CA ASP A 97 -19.93 -10.80 5.51
C ASP A 97 -19.66 -12.18 4.91
N ASP A 98 -19.44 -13.18 5.76
CA ASP A 98 -19.19 -14.58 5.40
C ASP A 98 -20.25 -15.56 5.93
N ASP A 99 -21.09 -15.15 6.89
CA ASP A 99 -22.00 -16.06 7.60
C ASP A 99 -23.46 -15.57 7.68
N ASN A 100 -23.76 -14.37 7.13
CA ASN A 100 -25.10 -13.76 7.16
C ASN A 100 -25.63 -13.54 8.58
N ASN A 101 -24.73 -13.42 9.56
CA ASN A 101 -25.05 -13.17 10.95
C ASN A 101 -24.58 -11.77 11.37
N PRO A 102 -25.51 -10.83 11.61
CA PRO A 102 -25.14 -9.46 11.98
C PRO A 102 -24.48 -9.34 13.37
N ALA A 103 -24.47 -10.41 14.17
CA ALA A 103 -23.82 -10.43 15.49
C ALA A 103 -22.33 -10.79 15.42
N THR A 104 -21.84 -11.32 14.30
CA THR A 104 -20.44 -11.74 14.10
C THR A 104 -19.73 -10.70 13.22
N PRO A 105 -18.89 -9.82 13.79
CA PRO A 105 -18.24 -8.80 13.00
C PRO A 105 -17.22 -9.42 12.03
N PHE A 106 -17.30 -9.03 10.77
CA PHE A 106 -16.40 -9.47 9.73
C PHE A 106 -14.96 -8.97 9.96
N GLY A 107 -14.01 -9.90 10.04
CA GLY A 107 -12.62 -9.69 10.43
C GLY A 107 -11.61 -10.29 9.44
N ALA A 108 -10.33 -10.26 9.82
CA ALA A 108 -9.25 -10.71 8.94
C ALA A 108 -9.31 -12.22 8.64
N GLY A 109 -9.70 -13.03 9.63
CA GLY A 109 -9.81 -14.48 9.47
C GLY A 109 -10.95 -14.84 8.51
N GLN A 110 -12.12 -14.21 8.70
CA GLN A 110 -13.29 -14.38 7.83
C GLN A 110 -12.98 -13.96 6.38
N ALA A 111 -12.35 -12.79 6.20
CA ALA A 111 -11.91 -12.35 4.88
C ALA A 111 -10.91 -13.33 4.23
N ALA A 112 -9.95 -13.83 4.99
CA ALA A 112 -8.99 -14.81 4.49
C ALA A 112 -9.67 -16.15 4.13
N ASN A 113 -10.69 -16.59 4.86
CA ASN A 113 -11.46 -17.79 4.52
C ASN A 113 -12.18 -17.62 3.18
N LEU A 114 -12.88 -16.50 2.98
CA LEU A 114 -13.56 -16.20 1.71
C LEU A 114 -12.60 -16.16 0.51
N ILE A 115 -11.36 -15.71 0.72
CA ILE A 115 -10.34 -15.68 -0.34
C ILE A 115 -9.79 -17.09 -0.61
N ALA A 116 -9.48 -17.86 0.45
CA ALA A 116 -8.98 -19.23 0.37
C ALA A 116 -9.99 -20.21 -0.26
N ASP A 117 -11.29 -19.98 -0.07
CA ASP A 117 -12.35 -20.74 -0.73
C ASP A 117 -12.37 -20.56 -2.27
N ARG A 118 -11.63 -19.58 -2.79
CA ARG A 118 -11.57 -19.25 -4.22
C ARG A 118 -10.22 -19.58 -4.83
N ILE A 119 -9.13 -19.17 -4.19
CA ILE A 119 -7.79 -19.34 -4.72
C ILE A 119 -7.31 -20.76 -4.41
N THR A 120 -6.89 -21.48 -5.45
CA THR A 120 -6.47 -22.89 -5.36
C THR A 120 -4.97 -23.09 -5.55
N THR A 121 -4.25 -22.01 -5.91
CA THR A 121 -2.81 -22.05 -6.11
C THR A 121 -2.11 -21.52 -4.85
N PRO A 122 -1.27 -22.33 -4.19
CA PRO A 122 -0.50 -21.89 -3.04
C PRO A 122 0.35 -20.66 -3.34
N GLY A 123 0.33 -19.69 -2.44
CA GLY A 123 1.17 -18.51 -2.57
C GLY A 123 0.84 -17.41 -1.60
N ALA A 124 1.90 -16.82 -1.04
CA ALA A 124 1.79 -15.64 -0.20
C ALA A 124 1.21 -14.45 -0.98
N GLY A 125 0.54 -13.57 -0.27
CA GLY A 125 -0.06 -12.40 -0.90
C GLY A 125 -0.67 -11.44 0.10
N PHE A 126 -1.34 -10.43 -0.45
CA PHE A 126 -1.91 -9.33 0.31
C PHE A 126 -3.39 -9.22 0.03
N PHE A 127 -4.13 -8.77 1.03
CA PHE A 127 -5.51 -8.39 0.83
C PHE A 127 -5.92 -7.16 1.63
N ILE A 128 -6.88 -6.42 1.08
CA ILE A 128 -7.62 -5.38 1.77
C ILE A 128 -9.04 -5.86 1.97
N TYR A 129 -9.57 -5.67 3.16
CA TYR A 129 -10.98 -5.89 3.48
C TYR A 129 -11.46 -4.81 4.44
N PHE A 130 -12.77 -4.60 4.51
CA PHE A 130 -13.37 -3.71 5.49
C PHE A 130 -13.62 -4.44 6.81
N ASN A 131 -12.97 -4.00 7.89
CA ASN A 131 -13.22 -4.53 9.21
C ASN A 131 -14.48 -3.90 9.80
N GLN A 132 -15.51 -4.70 10.08
CA GLN A 132 -16.78 -4.19 10.61
C GLN A 132 -16.70 -3.73 12.08
N ALA A 133 -15.89 -4.38 12.91
CA ALA A 133 -15.74 -4.00 14.32
C ALA A 133 -15.03 -2.65 14.51
N LEU A 134 -14.09 -2.33 13.61
CA LEU A 134 -13.34 -1.08 13.61
C LEU A 134 -13.89 -0.04 12.64
N ASP A 135 -14.84 -0.44 11.79
CA ASP A 135 -15.49 0.38 10.78
C ASP A 135 -14.52 1.05 9.79
N LEU A 136 -13.49 0.32 9.35
CA LEU A 136 -12.45 0.80 8.42
C LEU A 136 -11.73 -0.33 7.63
N PRO A 137 -11.14 -0.04 6.45
CA PRO A 137 -10.27 -0.96 5.72
C PRO A 137 -8.94 -1.25 6.40
N ARG A 138 -8.48 -2.50 6.26
CA ARG A 138 -7.15 -2.94 6.71
C ARG A 138 -6.40 -3.64 5.59
N LEU A 139 -5.12 -3.33 5.45
CA LEU A 139 -4.18 -4.09 4.62
C LEU A 139 -3.60 -5.25 5.44
N VAL A 140 -3.66 -6.45 4.90
CA VAL A 140 -3.19 -7.68 5.54
C VAL A 140 -2.27 -8.44 4.59
N TYR A 141 -1.19 -8.99 5.14
CA TYR A 141 -0.37 -10.02 4.50
C TYR A 141 -0.81 -11.40 4.97
N SER A 142 -0.84 -12.36 4.05
CA SER A 142 -1.06 -13.78 4.31
C SER A 142 0.10 -14.60 3.78
N THR A 143 0.53 -15.60 4.54
CA THR A 143 1.57 -16.54 4.10
C THR A 143 1.12 -17.43 2.95
N ASP A 144 -0.18 -17.66 2.80
CA ASP A 144 -0.77 -18.39 1.67
C ASP A 144 -2.24 -17.98 1.48
N LEU A 145 -2.56 -17.33 0.35
CA LEU A 145 -3.92 -16.90 0.04
C LEU A 145 -4.88 -18.06 -0.25
N SER A 146 -4.37 -19.26 -0.51
CA SER A 146 -5.19 -20.47 -0.76
C SER A 146 -5.48 -21.29 0.49
N ASP A 147 -4.85 -20.98 1.64
CA ASP A 147 -5.00 -21.76 2.86
C ASP A 147 -5.87 -21.02 3.91
N PRO A 148 -7.03 -21.58 4.31
CA PRO A 148 -7.86 -21.01 5.37
C PRO A 148 -7.22 -21.08 6.77
N ASN A 149 -6.02 -21.62 6.91
CA ASN A 149 -5.23 -21.61 8.14
C ASN A 149 -3.94 -20.78 8.05
N ALA A 150 -3.69 -20.11 6.92
CA ALA A 150 -2.48 -19.31 6.73
C ALA A 150 -2.34 -18.21 7.79
N ASP A 151 -1.12 -17.99 8.27
CA ASP A 151 -0.82 -16.93 9.21
C ASP A 151 -0.99 -15.54 8.58
N LEU A 152 -1.53 -14.62 9.37
CA LEU A 152 -1.88 -13.27 8.93
C LEU A 152 -1.09 -12.22 9.69
N LYS A 153 -0.60 -11.21 8.98
CA LYS A 153 -0.06 -9.98 9.56
C LYS A 153 -0.87 -8.79 9.10
N ILE A 154 -1.39 -8.03 10.04
CA ILE A 154 -2.07 -6.77 9.75
C ILE A 154 -0.99 -5.70 9.58
N LEU A 155 -0.91 -5.11 8.38
CA LEU A 155 0.13 -4.17 8.00
C LEU A 155 -0.31 -2.72 8.23
N ALA A 156 -1.55 -2.39 7.89
CA ALA A 156 -2.06 -1.02 8.02
C ALA A 156 -3.57 -0.93 8.32
N ARG A 157 -3.96 0.15 8.97
CA ARG A 157 -5.33 0.64 9.14
C ARG A 157 -5.48 2.00 8.48
N MET A 158 -6.49 2.16 7.63
CA MET A 158 -6.74 3.38 6.87
C MET A 158 -7.78 4.23 7.61
N LEU A 159 -7.31 5.15 8.47
CA LEU A 159 -8.15 5.85 9.43
C LEU A 159 -9.10 6.88 8.80
N ASN A 160 -8.76 7.39 7.61
CA ASN A 160 -9.55 8.35 6.86
C ASN A 160 -10.64 7.70 5.98
N LEU A 161 -10.65 6.37 5.87
CA LEU A 161 -11.61 5.60 5.08
C LEU A 161 -12.56 4.86 6.01
N ASN A 162 -13.25 5.54 6.91
CA ASN A 162 -14.16 4.91 7.87
C ASN A 162 -15.63 4.93 7.42
N GLY A 163 -16.44 4.07 8.03
CA GLY A 163 -17.89 4.05 7.83
C GLY A 163 -18.33 3.62 6.43
N ALA A 164 -19.54 4.05 6.06
CA ALA A 164 -20.12 3.77 4.75
C ALA A 164 -19.25 4.31 3.60
N ASN A 165 -18.60 5.45 3.79
CA ASN A 165 -17.68 6.01 2.78
C ASN A 165 -16.47 5.08 2.57
N GLY A 166 -15.86 4.61 3.65
CA GLY A 166 -14.76 3.64 3.59
C GLY A 166 -15.14 2.34 2.88
N ARG A 167 -16.36 1.83 3.10
CA ARG A 167 -16.88 0.66 2.37
C ARG A 167 -17.02 0.93 0.88
N ASN A 168 -17.59 2.07 0.51
CA ASN A 168 -17.77 2.43 -0.89
C ASN A 168 -16.42 2.65 -1.60
N GLU A 169 -15.43 3.17 -0.88
CA GLU A 169 -14.07 3.43 -1.39
C GLU A 169 -13.30 2.13 -1.69
N LEU A 170 -13.71 0.97 -1.18
CA LEU A 170 -13.04 -0.29 -1.56
C LEU A 170 -13.05 -0.52 -3.07
N SER A 171 -14.15 -0.17 -3.75
CA SER A 171 -14.29 -0.34 -5.20
C SER A 171 -13.37 0.56 -6.03
N THR A 172 -12.76 1.58 -5.42
CA THR A 172 -11.89 2.53 -6.13
C THR A 172 -10.42 2.13 -6.07
N PHE A 173 -10.05 1.15 -5.24
CA PHE A 173 -8.70 0.58 -5.28
C PHE A 173 -8.41 -0.04 -6.64
N SER A 174 -7.17 0.15 -7.09
CA SER A 174 -6.68 -0.40 -8.34
C SER A 174 -5.25 -0.91 -8.20
N ALA A 175 -4.75 -1.56 -9.25
CA ALA A 175 -3.38 -2.04 -9.29
C ALA A 175 -2.34 -0.92 -9.08
N SER A 176 -2.65 0.34 -9.41
CA SER A 176 -1.71 1.46 -9.20
C SER A 176 -1.48 1.80 -7.74
N ASN A 177 -2.33 1.33 -6.82
CA ASN A 177 -2.15 1.48 -5.38
C ASN A 177 -1.12 0.51 -4.81
N PHE A 178 -0.52 -0.37 -5.63
CA PHE A 178 0.41 -1.40 -5.19
C PHE A 178 1.66 -1.39 -6.05
N SER A 179 2.81 -1.59 -5.41
CA SER A 179 4.10 -1.77 -6.07
C SER A 179 4.86 -2.89 -5.37
N MET A 180 5.38 -3.84 -6.15
CA MET A 180 6.31 -4.87 -5.66
C MET A 180 7.73 -4.39 -5.95
N THR A 181 8.38 -3.75 -4.97
CA THR A 181 9.72 -3.17 -5.15
C THR A 181 10.67 -3.77 -4.13
N SER A 182 11.68 -4.49 -4.61
CA SER A 182 12.78 -4.96 -3.77
C SER A 182 13.85 -3.88 -3.64
N GLY A 183 14.17 -3.49 -2.42
CA GLY A 183 15.23 -2.52 -2.13
C GLY A 183 14.74 -1.07 -2.13
N VAL A 184 15.20 -0.33 -1.11
CA VAL A 184 15.15 1.13 -1.11
C VAL A 184 16.07 1.60 -2.25
N PRO A 185 15.63 2.44 -3.21
CA PRO A 185 16.56 3.09 -4.13
C PRO A 185 17.63 3.77 -3.30
N GLU A 186 18.89 3.33 -3.39
CA GLU A 186 19.94 3.88 -2.55
C GLU A 186 19.92 5.41 -2.67
N PRO A 187 19.67 6.15 -1.57
CA PRO A 187 19.37 7.56 -1.65
C PRO A 187 20.62 8.29 -2.08
N SER A 188 20.73 8.59 -3.39
CA SER A 188 21.58 9.62 -4.02
C SER A 188 23.01 9.80 -3.49
N SER A 189 23.53 8.81 -2.77
CA SER A 189 24.83 8.83 -2.10
C SER A 189 25.92 8.77 -3.17
N LEU A 190 25.66 8.02 -4.25
CA LEU A 190 26.42 8.08 -5.48
C LEU A 190 26.41 9.46 -6.14
N THR A 191 25.27 10.16 -6.13
CA THR A 191 25.16 11.51 -6.70
C THR A 191 25.93 12.55 -5.86
N MET A 192 25.83 12.50 -4.53
CA MET A 192 26.64 13.36 -3.65
C MET A 192 28.14 13.03 -3.71
N MET A 193 28.51 11.76 -3.85
CA MET A 193 29.91 11.35 -4.03
C MET A 193 30.46 11.81 -5.39
N ALA A 194 29.65 11.75 -6.45
CA ALA A 194 30.02 12.24 -7.78
C ALA A 194 30.25 13.76 -7.80
N PHE A 195 29.40 14.56 -7.15
CA PHE A 195 29.63 16.01 -7.05
C PHE A 195 30.81 16.37 -6.15
N GLY A 196 31.06 15.60 -5.08
CA GLY A 196 32.23 15.79 -4.21
C GLY A 196 33.57 15.65 -4.94
N LEU A 197 33.68 14.66 -5.85
CA LEU A 197 34.92 14.42 -6.62
C LEU A 197 35.18 15.52 -7.66
N VAL A 198 34.15 16.08 -8.29
CA VAL A 198 34.29 17.19 -9.25
C VAL A 198 34.72 18.48 -8.54
N GLY A 199 34.20 18.74 -7.34
CA GLY A 199 34.59 19.88 -6.52
C GLY A 199 36.09 19.85 -6.15
N ILE A 200 36.59 18.69 -5.72
CA ILE A 200 38.00 18.51 -5.35
C ILE A 200 38.92 18.64 -6.57
N GLY A 201 38.55 18.05 -7.72
CA GLY A 201 39.34 18.16 -8.95
C GLY A 201 39.51 19.61 -9.43
N SER A 202 38.46 20.41 -9.36
CA SER A 202 38.51 21.83 -9.76
C SER A 202 39.37 22.70 -8.83
N TYR A 203 39.42 22.37 -7.53
CA TYR A 203 40.28 23.06 -6.56
C TYR A 203 41.76 22.83 -6.83
N PHE A 204 42.17 21.58 -7.15
CA PHE A 204 43.57 21.28 -7.47
C PHE A 204 44.03 21.88 -8.80
N LEU A 205 43.16 21.93 -9.82
CA LEU A 205 43.48 22.54 -11.11
C LEU A 205 43.69 24.06 -11.00
N ARG A 206 42.89 24.76 -10.18
CA ARG A 206 43.06 26.20 -9.94
C ARG A 206 44.37 26.55 -9.22
N ARG A 207 44.79 25.73 -8.25
CA ARG A 207 46.00 26.00 -7.47
C ARG A 207 47.30 25.89 -8.30
N ASN A 208 47.29 25.10 -9.37
CA ASN A 208 48.45 24.97 -10.26
C ASN A 208 48.57 26.11 -11.30
N GLN A 209 47.52 26.88 -11.55
CA GLN A 209 47.59 28.02 -12.46
C GLN A 209 48.10 29.31 -11.80
N SER A 210 48.08 29.41 -10.47
CA SER A 210 48.56 30.60 -9.73
C SER A 210 50.06 30.57 -9.40
N ARG A 211 50.84 29.63 -9.96
CA ARG A 211 52.29 29.49 -9.74
C ARG A 211 53.16 29.80 -10.96
N LYS A 212 52.64 30.56 -11.93
CA LYS A 212 53.41 31.09 -13.05
C LYS A 212 53.47 32.60 -13.00
#